data_AF-A0A520A4V9-F1
#
_entry.id   AF-A0A520A4V9-F1
#
_cell.length_a   1.000
_cell.length_b   1.000
_cell.length_c   1.000
_cell.angle_alpha   90.00
_cell.angle_beta   90.00
_cell.angle_gamma   90.00
#
_symmetry.space_group_name_H-M   'P 1'
#
loop_
_entity.id
_entity.type
_entity.pdbx_description
1 polymer ?
#
loop_
_entity_poly.entity_id
_entity_poly.type
_entity_poly.pdbx_seq_one_letter_code
_entity_poly.pdbx_strand_id
1 'polypeptide(L)' 'MRPVFGTGFMVVSLVVSGLLFFVWRRLFRRFFRAEAAVVIATAMAAIITTPLVLLALLWLWGTLIAH' A
#
# COMPACT_ATOMS: atom_id res chain seq x y z
N MET A 1 0.67 27.50 -2.40
CA MET A 1 0.49 26.16 -3.00
C MET A 1 1.79 25.77 -3.69
N ARG A 2 2.62 24.94 -3.07
CA ARG A 2 3.91 24.51 -3.64
C ARG A 2 3.67 23.24 -4.47
N PRO A 3 3.69 23.29 -5.82
CA PRO A 3 3.36 22.15 -6.68
C PRO A 3 4.31 20.94 -6.50
N VAL A 4 5.50 21.19 -5.97
CA VAL A 4 6.55 20.17 -5.75
C VAL A 4 6.16 19.11 -4.71
N PHE A 5 5.38 19.47 -3.68
CA PHE A 5 4.93 18.50 -2.66
C PHE A 5 3.89 17.52 -3.22
N GLY A 6 3.02 17.96 -4.13
CA GLY A 6 1.97 17.12 -4.71
C GLY A 6 2.52 16.04 -5.63
N THR A 7 3.49 16.37 -6.48
CA THR A 7 4.09 15.41 -7.42
C THR A 7 4.97 14.39 -6.69
N GLY A 8 5.78 14.83 -5.72
CA GLY A 8 6.60 13.92 -4.91
C GLY A 8 5.75 12.94 -4.11
N PHE A 9 4.67 13.42 -3.48
CA PHE A 9 3.73 12.58 -2.76
C PHE A 9 3.01 11.59 -3.70
N MET A 10 2.54 12.03 -4.87
CA MET A 10 1.92 11.15 -5.86
C MET A 10 2.86 10.03 -6.31
N VAL A 11 4.11 10.37 -6.66
CA VAL A 11 5.10 9.38 -7.10
C VAL A 11 5.38 8.38 -5.99
N VAL A 12 5.57 8.85 -4.75
CA VAL A 12 5.79 7.97 -3.60
C VAL A 12 4.57 7.09 -3.34
N SER A 13 3.34 7.62 -3.34
CA SER A 13 2.12 6.83 -3.16
C SER A 13 1.95 5.77 -4.25
N LEU A 14 2.28 6.09 -5.50
CA LEU A 14 2.17 5.18 -6.64
C LEU A 14 3.22 4.07 -6.57
N VAL A 15 4.46 4.43 -6.18
CA VAL A 15 5.55 3.47 -5.95
C VAL A 15 5.23 2.56 -4.77
N VAL A 16 4.81 3.11 -3.64
CA VAL A 16 4.47 2.33 -2.44
C VAL A 16 3.29 1.40 -2.71
N SER A 17 2.22 1.89 -3.34
CA SER A 17 1.05 1.06 -3.71
C SER A 17 1.43 -0.04 -4.71
N GLY A 18 2.26 0.29 -5.71
CA GLY A 18 2.77 -0.66 -6.69
C GLY A 18 3.64 -1.74 -6.06
N LEU A 19 4.56 -1.35 -5.17
CA LEU A 19 5.43 -2.28 -4.42
C LEU A 19 4.61 -3.19 -3.51
N LEU A 20 3.64 -2.65 -2.76
CA LEU A 20 2.76 -3.45 -1.93
C LEU A 20 2.04 -4.50 -2.79
N PHE A 21 1.41 -4.06 -3.87
CA PHE A 21 0.70 -4.96 -4.78
C PHE A 21 1.63 -6.03 -5.37
N PHE A 22 2.85 -5.67 -5.75
CA PHE A 22 3.82 -6.60 -6.32
C PHE A 22 4.35 -7.60 -5.31
N VAL A 23 4.62 -7.17 -4.07
CA VAL A 23 5.06 -8.02 -2.96
C VAL A 23 3.96 -9.01 -2.59
N TRP A 24 2.73 -8.53 -2.43
CA TRP A 24 1.56 -9.38 -2.16
C TRP A 24 1.33 -10.39 -3.29
N ARG A 25 1.37 -9.94 -4.56
CA ARG A 25 1.26 -10.83 -5.73
C ARG A 25 2.39 -11.86 -5.78
N ARG A 26 3.62 -11.50 -5.38
CA ARG A 26 4.77 -12.41 -5.34
C ARG A 26 4.63 -13.45 -4.22
N LEU A 27 4.17 -13.05 -3.04
CA LEU A 27 3.89 -13.98 -1.93
C LEU A 27 2.77 -14.96 -2.29
N PHE A 28 1.67 -14.46 -2.85
CA PHE A 28 0.52 -15.30 -3.21
C PHE A 28 0.78 -16.20 -4.41
N ARG A 29 1.57 -15.78 -5.42
CA ARG A 29 2.00 -16.70 -6.50
C ARG A 29 2.80 -17.90 -5.99
N ARG A 30 3.46 -17.79 -4.84
CA ARG A 30 4.18 -18.90 -4.21
C ARG A 30 3.25 -19.90 -3.54
N PHE A 31 2.04 -19.46 -3.15
CA PHE A 31 1.04 -20.28 -2.46
C PHE A 31 -0.08 -20.80 -3.37
N PHE A 32 -0.47 -20.05 -4.41
CA PHE A 32 -1.58 -20.39 -5.31
C PHE A 32 -1.12 -20.41 -6.77
N ARG A 33 -1.23 -21.57 -7.42
CA ARG A 33 -0.93 -21.76 -8.85
C ARG A 33 -1.96 -21.10 -9.77
N ALA A 34 -3.17 -20.81 -9.28
CA ALA A 34 -4.25 -20.21 -10.07
C ALA A 34 -4.22 -18.68 -9.95
N GLU A 35 -4.05 -17.98 -11.07
CA GLU A 35 -3.99 -16.50 -11.12
C GLU A 35 -5.23 -15.82 -10.53
N ALA A 36 -6.43 -16.38 -10.76
CA ALA A 36 -7.67 -15.85 -10.20
C ALA A 36 -7.67 -15.89 -8.65
N ALA A 37 -7.15 -16.96 -8.05
CA ALA A 37 -7.06 -17.09 -6.59
C ALA A 37 -6.05 -16.09 -6.00
N VAL A 38 -4.92 -15.86 -6.70
CA VAL A 38 -3.92 -14.85 -6.30
C VAL A 38 -4.51 -13.45 -6.30
N VAL A 39 -5.29 -13.08 -7.33
CA VAL A 39 -5.91 -11.76 -7.43
C VAL A 39 -6.95 -11.56 -6.32
N ILE A 40 -7.83 -12.54 -6.10
CA ILE A 40 -8.86 -12.47 -5.04
C ILE A 40 -8.20 -12.41 -3.66
N ALA A 41 -7.18 -13.23 -3.40
CA ALA A 41 -6.45 -13.22 -2.13
C ALA A 41 -5.70 -11.90 -1.90
N THR A 42 -5.14 -11.30 -2.95
CA THR A 42 -4.48 -9.98 -2.87
C THR A 42 -5.50 -8.88 -2.58
N ALA A 43 -6.66 -8.91 -3.24
CA ALA A 43 -7.75 -7.96 -2.97
C ALA A 43 -8.26 -8.09 -1.53
N MET A 44 -8.44 -9.32 -1.05
CA MET A 44 -8.84 -9.61 0.34
C MET A 44 -7.80 -9.12 1.35
N ALA A 45 -6.52 -9.40 1.11
CA ALA A 45 -5.43 -8.93 1.97
C ALA A 45 -5.32 -7.40 1.98
N ALA A 46 -5.51 -6.74 0.84
CA ALA A 46 -5.54 -5.29 0.75
C ALA A 46 -6.68 -4.71 1.59
N ILE A 47 -7.91 -5.23 1.48
CA ILE A 47 -9.06 -4.79 2.27
C ILE A 47 -8.79 -4.94 3.78
N ILE A 48 -8.23 -6.09 4.19
CA ILE A 48 -7.90 -6.36 5.60
C ILE A 48 -6.79 -5.43 6.11
N THR A 49 -5.80 -5.11 5.29
CA THR A 49 -4.65 -4.29 5.70
C THR A 49 -4.89 -2.79 5.58
N THR A 50 -5.90 -2.35 4.81
CA THR A 50 -6.27 -0.93 4.64
C THR A 50 -6.45 -0.18 5.98
N PRO A 51 -7.21 -0.68 6.98
CA PRO A 51 -7.34 0.02 8.26
C PRO A 51 -6.02 0.10 9.04
N LEU A 52 -5.15 -0.91 8.97
CA LEU A 52 -3.83 -0.89 9.60
C LEU A 52 -2.91 0.13 8.93
N VAL A 53 -2.95 0.22 7.60
CA VAL A 53 -2.17 1.20 6.83
C VAL A 53 -2.66 2.62 7.11
N LEU A 54 -3.98 2.84 7.19
CA LEU A 54 -4.56 4.12 7.59
C LEU A 54 -4.14 4.52 9.01
N LEU A 55 -4.19 3.59 9.96
CA LEU A 55 -3.71 3.81 11.33
C LEU A 55 -2.23 4.20 11.36
N ALA A 56 -1.38 3.48 10.63
CA ALA A 56 0.04 3.77 10.55
C ALA A 56 0.31 5.15 9.93
N LEU A 57 -0.43 5.53 8.87
CA LEU A 57 -0.32 6.85 8.25
C LEU A 57 -0.77 7.96 9.18
N LEU A 58 -1.88 7.79 9.90
CA LEU A 58 -2.36 8.75 10.90
C LEU A 58 -1.37 8.92 12.05
N TRP A 59 -0.77 7.82 12.51
CA TRP A 59 0.23 7.85 13.55
C TRP A 59 1.52 8.55 13.09
N LEU A 60 1.99 8.25 11.87
CA LEU A 60 3.14 8.92 11.27
C LEU A 60 2.87 10.43 11.08
N TRP A 61 1.67 10.80 10.65
CA TRP A 61 1.25 12.19 10.52
C TRP A 61 1.24 12.91 11.87
N GLY A 62 0.73 12.26 12.92
CA GLY A 62 0.75 12.81 14.28
C GLY A 62 2.17 13.02 14.82
N THR A 63 3.07 12.06 14.59
CA THR A 63 4.48 12.19 15.00
C THR A 63 5.23 13.27 14.21
N LEU A 64 4.92 13.44 12.92
CA LEU A 64 5.49 14.50 12.08
C LEU A 64 5.02 15.92 12.47
N ILE A 65 3.78 16.07 12.95
CA ILE A 65 3.25 17.37 13.44
C ILE A 65 3.74 17.69 14.85
N ALA A 66 4.05 16.67 15.65
CA ALA A 66 4.54 16.84 17.01
C ALA A 66 6.02 17.30 17.07
N HIS A 67 6.74 17.29 15.95
CA HIS A 67 8.11 17.79 15.79
C HIS A 67 8.14 19.14 15.07
#